data_AF-A0A8U7N4U8-F1
#
_entry.id   AF-A0A8U7N4U8-F1
#
_cell.length_a   1.000
_cell.length_b   1.000
_cell.length_c   1.000
_cell.angle_alpha   90.00
_cell.angle_beta   90.00
_cell.angle_gamma   90.00
#
_symmetry.space_group_name_H-M   'P 1'
#
loop_
_entity.id
_entity.type
_entity.pdbx_description
1 polymer ?
#
loop_
_entity_poly.entity_id
_entity_poly.type
_entity_poly.pdbx_seq_one_letter_code
_entity_poly.pdbx_strand_id
1 'polypeptide(L)'
;MQATLLGILGLALLGTLHAQDSIPVQADFQQDKFTGRWYSIGLASNSHWFKEKRHLMKMCTTIISATADGNLEVTSTYPKGDQCVTRNSLYIKTEQPGRFSYTSLRWGSKHNIHVVETNYDEYALVATQISKGTGSSTMVLLYSRTKELSPERLEMFTQFSREQGLTDDEILILPQTGEAGSTGRVSGSRGQDTPGGLRGRRPSWLVPASLWGQRGASHGVPPFRIPQGG
;
A
#
# COMPACT_ATOMS: atom_id res chain seq x y z
N MET A 1 -32.23 -30.56 46.44
CA MET A 1 -31.30 -30.72 45.31
C MET A 1 -31.36 -29.43 44.48
N GLN A 2 -30.48 -28.45 44.72
CA GLN A 2 -30.57 -27.14 44.05
C GLN A 2 -29.24 -26.36 43.96
N ALA A 3 -28.11 -26.98 44.30
CA ALA A 3 -26.79 -26.33 44.37
C ALA A 3 -25.93 -26.48 43.09
N THR A 4 -26.42 -27.17 42.06
CA THR A 4 -25.66 -27.46 40.83
C THR A 4 -25.93 -26.49 39.67
N LEU A 5 -27.05 -25.75 39.69
CA LEU A 5 -27.44 -24.85 38.59
C LEU A 5 -26.67 -23.52 38.55
N LEU A 6 -26.17 -23.03 39.70
CA LEU A 6 -25.44 -21.76 39.77
C LEU A 6 -23.99 -21.86 39.25
N GLY A 7 -23.35 -23.03 39.35
CA GLY A 7 -21.98 -23.23 38.85
C GLY A 7 -21.87 -23.20 37.32
N ILE A 8 -22.90 -23.66 36.61
CA ILE A 8 -22.92 -23.73 35.15
C ILE A 8 -23.12 -22.34 34.55
N LEU A 9 -23.93 -21.49 35.19
CA LEU A 9 -24.18 -20.12 34.72
C LEU A 9 -22.94 -19.21 34.88
N GLY A 10 -22.12 -19.43 35.91
CA GLY A 10 -20.87 -18.69 36.13
C GLY A 10 -19.79 -18.98 35.09
N LEU A 11 -19.70 -20.23 34.61
CA LEU A 11 -18.74 -20.64 33.57
C LEU A 11 -19.16 -20.17 32.16
N ALA A 12 -20.45 -19.94 31.91
CA ALA A 12 -20.93 -19.42 30.64
C ALA A 12 -20.60 -17.92 30.41
N LEU A 13 -20.41 -17.13 31.49
CA LEU A 13 -20.15 -15.69 31.39
C LEU A 13 -18.66 -15.31 31.18
N LEU A 14 -17.73 -16.25 31.29
CA LEU A 14 -16.29 -15.99 31.08
C LEU A 14 -15.86 -16.04 29.60
N GLY A 15 -16.78 -16.35 28.68
CA GLY A 15 -16.48 -16.60 27.26
C GLY A 15 -16.58 -15.41 26.30
N THR A 16 -16.77 -14.17 26.77
CA THR A 16 -17.03 -13.01 25.87
C THR A 16 -16.23 -11.73 26.20
N LEU A 17 -14.95 -11.87 26.53
CA LEU A 17 -13.96 -10.80 26.35
C LEU A 17 -12.92 -11.24 25.32
N HIS A 18 -12.32 -10.27 24.60
CA HIS A 18 -11.42 -10.43 23.44
C HIS A 18 -12.11 -10.59 22.07
N ALA A 19 -13.09 -9.72 21.79
CA ALA A 19 -13.21 -9.13 20.45
C ALA A 19 -12.51 -7.75 20.45
N GLN A 20 -11.18 -7.76 20.60
CA GLN A 20 -10.37 -6.74 19.95
C GLN A 20 -9.99 -7.34 18.61
N ASP A 21 -10.43 -6.71 17.51
CA ASP A 21 -10.08 -7.13 16.15
C ASP A 21 -8.59 -6.87 15.88
N SER A 22 -7.74 -7.71 16.46
CA SER A 22 -6.32 -7.75 16.19
C SER A 22 -6.12 -8.32 14.81
N ILE A 23 -5.66 -7.50 13.88
CA ILE A 23 -5.25 -7.92 12.54
C ILE A 23 -4.34 -9.17 12.68
N PRO A 24 -4.68 -10.30 12.05
CA PRO A 24 -3.90 -11.53 12.18
C PRO A 24 -2.47 -11.36 11.68
N VAL A 25 -1.60 -12.27 12.12
CA VAL A 25 -0.18 -12.31 11.72
C VAL A 25 0.16 -13.75 11.38
N GLN A 26 0.94 -13.95 10.33
CA GLN A 26 1.40 -15.24 9.84
C GLN A 26 2.00 -16.08 10.98
N ALA A 27 1.41 -17.24 11.25
CA ALA A 27 1.95 -18.20 12.20
C ALA A 27 3.37 -18.63 11.79
N ASP A 28 4.26 -18.74 12.77
CA ASP A 28 5.66 -19.13 12.60
C ASP A 28 6.41 -18.33 11.50
N PHE A 29 6.15 -17.02 11.40
CA PHE A 29 6.71 -16.16 10.36
C PHE A 29 8.25 -16.26 10.22
N GLN A 30 8.71 -16.69 9.05
CA GLN A 30 10.12 -16.84 8.69
C GLN A 30 10.59 -15.59 7.91
N GLN A 31 11.26 -14.67 8.60
CA GLN A 31 11.64 -13.37 8.03
C GLN A 31 12.64 -13.48 6.87
N ASP A 32 13.57 -14.44 6.93
CA ASP A 32 14.54 -14.74 5.88
C ASP A 32 13.84 -15.12 4.57
N LYS A 33 12.85 -16.02 4.63
CA LYS A 33 12.04 -16.45 3.47
C LYS A 33 11.19 -15.32 2.90
N PHE A 34 10.80 -14.35 3.72
CA PHE A 34 10.04 -13.17 3.28
C PHE A 34 10.89 -12.15 2.49
N THR A 35 12.22 -12.21 2.58
CA THR A 35 13.11 -11.30 1.83
C THR A 35 13.08 -11.54 0.31
N GLY A 36 13.79 -10.68 -0.44
CA GLY A 36 13.91 -10.75 -1.89
C GLY A 36 12.93 -9.84 -2.62
N ARG A 37 12.59 -10.23 -3.86
CA ARG A 37 11.74 -9.44 -4.76
C ARG A 37 10.28 -9.79 -4.60
N TRP A 38 9.43 -8.76 -4.67
CA TRP A 38 7.98 -8.84 -4.69
C TRP A 38 7.41 -7.83 -5.71
N TYR A 39 6.25 -8.13 -6.27
CA TYR A 39 5.45 -7.22 -7.11
C TYR A 39 4.16 -6.87 -6.38
N SER A 40 3.81 -5.59 -6.31
CA SER A 40 2.52 -5.15 -5.74
C SER A 40 1.40 -5.41 -6.76
N ILE A 41 0.56 -6.41 -6.49
CA ILE A 41 -0.54 -6.85 -7.36
C ILE A 41 -1.85 -6.14 -7.01
N GLY A 42 -2.15 -6.00 -5.71
CA GLY A 42 -3.39 -5.38 -5.22
C GLY A 42 -3.09 -4.42 -4.08
N LEU A 43 -3.80 -3.29 -4.03
CA LEU A 43 -3.73 -2.32 -2.94
C LEU A 43 -5.13 -1.83 -2.62
N ALA A 44 -5.52 -1.90 -1.35
CA ALA A 44 -6.77 -1.36 -0.85
C ALA A 44 -6.50 -0.37 0.29
N SER A 45 -7.21 0.76 0.36
CA SER A 45 -7.11 1.69 1.49
C SER A 45 -8.23 2.74 1.53
N ASN A 46 -8.74 3.03 2.73
CA ASN A 46 -9.69 4.12 2.98
C ASN A 46 -9.04 5.51 3.11
N SER A 47 -7.71 5.61 2.99
CA SER A 47 -7.00 6.89 3.13
C SER A 47 -7.32 7.89 2.01
N HIS A 48 -7.45 9.18 2.34
CA HIS A 48 -7.70 10.25 1.36
C HIS A 48 -6.65 10.26 0.22
N TRP A 49 -5.39 9.99 0.55
CA TRP A 49 -4.30 9.90 -0.43
C TRP A 49 -4.52 8.74 -1.41
N PHE A 50 -5.02 7.59 -0.96
CA PHE A 50 -5.37 6.50 -1.86
C PHE A 50 -6.49 6.93 -2.80
N LYS A 51 -7.61 7.46 -2.27
CA LYS A 51 -8.75 7.91 -3.08
C LYS A 51 -8.35 8.95 -4.13
N GLU A 52 -7.55 9.95 -3.75
CA GLU A 52 -6.99 10.93 -4.70
C GLU A 52 -6.09 10.32 -5.78
N LYS A 53 -5.20 9.40 -5.42
CA LYS A 53 -4.11 8.95 -6.30
C LYS A 53 -4.35 7.60 -6.97
N ARG A 54 -5.45 6.90 -6.65
CA ARG A 54 -5.85 5.57 -7.18
C ARG A 54 -5.65 5.46 -8.69
N HIS A 55 -6.08 6.47 -9.45
CA HIS A 55 -5.99 6.52 -10.90
C HIS A 55 -4.55 6.63 -11.48
N LEU A 56 -3.57 7.01 -10.65
CA LEU A 56 -2.14 7.06 -10.98
C LEU A 56 -1.36 5.83 -10.50
N MET A 57 -1.99 4.96 -9.71
CA MET A 57 -1.31 3.79 -9.14
C MET A 57 -1.16 2.69 -10.20
N LYS A 58 0.02 2.05 -10.15
CA LYS A 58 0.46 1.00 -11.06
C LYS A 58 1.19 -0.06 -10.27
N MET A 59 1.38 -1.23 -10.86
CA MET A 59 2.22 -2.28 -10.29
C MET A 59 3.62 -1.76 -10.01
N CYS A 60 4.15 -2.08 -8.83
CA CYS A 60 5.46 -1.65 -8.36
C CYS A 60 6.34 -2.86 -8.06
N THR A 61 7.65 -2.72 -8.24
CA THR A 61 8.61 -3.74 -7.80
C THR A 61 9.17 -3.34 -6.44
N THR A 62 9.02 -4.19 -5.44
CA THR A 62 9.56 -4.01 -4.10
C THR A 62 10.68 -5.02 -3.86
N ILE A 63 11.81 -4.54 -3.32
CA ILE A 63 12.88 -5.38 -2.78
C ILE A 63 12.81 -5.26 -1.25
N ILE A 64 12.85 -6.39 -0.56
CA ILE A 64 12.85 -6.50 0.90
C ILE A 64 14.14 -7.19 1.34
N SER A 65 14.90 -6.58 2.24
CA SER A 65 16.13 -7.15 2.80
C SER A 65 16.15 -7.04 4.33
N ALA A 66 16.63 -8.07 5.01
CA ALA A 66 16.81 -8.04 6.46
C ALA A 66 18.08 -7.28 6.87
N THR A 67 18.01 -6.51 7.97
CA THR A 67 19.20 -5.92 8.62
C THR A 67 19.76 -6.87 9.68
N ALA A 68 21.00 -6.63 10.13
CA ALA A 68 21.61 -7.41 11.21
C ALA A 68 20.79 -7.37 12.52
N ASP A 69 20.13 -6.24 12.81
CA ASP A 69 19.24 -6.09 13.97
C ASP A 69 17.89 -6.80 13.82
N GLY A 70 17.61 -7.40 12.65
CA GLY A 70 16.34 -8.04 12.33
C GLY A 70 15.24 -7.09 11.84
N ASN A 71 15.58 -5.85 11.46
CA ASN A 71 14.63 -4.95 10.77
C ASN A 71 14.50 -5.34 9.29
N LEU A 72 13.54 -4.76 8.57
CA LEU A 72 13.43 -4.90 7.11
C LEU A 72 13.67 -3.55 6.43
N GLU A 73 14.66 -3.48 5.53
CA GLU A 73 14.75 -2.40 4.55
C GLU A 73 13.88 -2.75 3.35
N VAL A 74 12.98 -1.84 2.98
CA VAL A 74 11.97 -2.01 1.94
C VAL A 74 12.14 -0.92 0.89
N THR A 75 12.53 -1.34 -0.32
CA THR A 75 12.78 -0.45 -1.46
C THR A 75 11.75 -0.71 -2.55
N SER A 76 10.78 0.20 -2.69
CA SER A 76 9.71 0.12 -3.71
C SER A 76 9.99 1.06 -4.87
N THR A 77 9.94 0.53 -6.09
CA THR A 77 10.13 1.27 -7.34
C THR A 77 8.81 1.39 -8.09
N TYR A 78 8.39 2.63 -8.33
CA TYR A 78 7.11 3.02 -8.90
C TYR A 78 7.32 3.58 -10.33
N PRO A 79 6.57 3.14 -11.34
CA PRO A 79 6.56 3.80 -12.64
C PRO A 79 5.79 5.13 -12.53
N LYS A 80 6.31 6.20 -13.16
CA LYS A 80 5.74 7.55 -13.13
C LYS A 80 6.01 8.26 -14.46
N GLY A 81 5.08 8.14 -15.40
CA GLY A 81 5.35 8.49 -16.80
C GLY A 81 6.47 7.61 -17.36
N ASP A 82 7.39 8.20 -18.10
CA ASP A 82 8.53 7.49 -18.70
C ASP A 82 9.69 7.21 -17.72
N GLN A 83 9.52 7.56 -16.44
CA GLN A 83 10.56 7.44 -15.42
C GLN A 83 10.14 6.46 -14.30
N CYS A 84 11.13 5.84 -13.66
CA CYS A 84 10.94 5.10 -12.42
C CYS A 84 11.34 5.98 -11.22
N VAL A 85 10.54 5.93 -10.15
CA VAL A 85 10.80 6.64 -8.89
C VAL A 85 10.92 5.62 -7.76
N THR A 86 12.04 5.63 -7.06
CA THR A 86 12.30 4.71 -5.94
C THR A 86 11.95 5.37 -4.60
N ARG A 87 11.47 4.58 -3.65
CA ARG A 87 11.29 4.96 -2.24
C ARG A 87 11.83 3.86 -1.34
N ASN A 88 12.60 4.25 -0.34
CA ASN A 88 13.07 3.34 0.71
C ASN A 88 12.26 3.60 1.99
N SER A 89 12.11 2.56 2.81
CA SER A 89 11.51 2.63 4.14
C SER A 89 12.15 1.56 5.02
N LEU A 90 12.46 1.91 6.27
CA LEU A 90 12.97 0.97 7.26
C LEU A 90 11.82 0.55 8.18
N TYR A 91 11.46 -0.71 8.14
CA TYR A 91 10.44 -1.32 8.97
C TYR A 91 11.13 -1.94 10.20
N ILE A 92 10.89 -1.33 11.36
CA ILE A 92 11.47 -1.73 12.64
C ILE A 92 10.71 -2.93 13.18
N LYS A 93 11.41 -4.00 13.55
CA LYS A 93 10.79 -5.20 14.13
C LYS A 93 10.07 -4.89 15.44
N THR A 94 9.07 -5.69 15.78
CA THR A 94 8.45 -5.70 17.11
C THR A 94 8.81 -6.98 17.87
N GLU A 95 8.32 -7.14 19.09
CA GLU A 95 8.44 -8.39 19.86
C GLU A 95 7.72 -9.57 19.19
N GLN A 96 6.73 -9.29 18.34
CA GLN A 96 5.96 -10.29 17.60
C GLN A 96 6.55 -10.46 16.17
N PRO A 97 7.07 -11.66 15.81
CA PRO A 97 7.48 -11.97 14.44
C PRO A 97 6.35 -11.73 13.44
N GLY A 98 6.67 -11.25 12.23
CA GLY A 98 5.69 -10.89 11.21
C GLY A 98 5.02 -9.52 11.43
N ARG A 99 5.28 -8.86 12.57
CA ARG A 99 4.77 -7.52 12.88
C ARG A 99 5.90 -6.50 12.99
N PHE A 100 5.72 -5.39 12.27
CA PHE A 100 6.70 -4.32 12.13
C PHE A 100 6.08 -2.94 12.37
N SER A 101 6.92 -1.95 12.63
CA SER A 101 6.52 -0.55 12.73
C SER A 101 7.34 0.35 11.80
N TYR A 102 6.72 1.40 11.27
CA TYR A 102 7.41 2.41 10.46
C TYR A 102 6.87 3.81 10.81
N THR A 103 7.78 4.79 10.89
CA THR A 103 7.40 6.20 11.13
C THR A 103 7.83 7.05 9.95
N SER A 104 6.85 7.59 9.22
CA SER A 104 7.07 8.48 8.09
C SER A 104 7.17 9.94 8.57
N LEU A 105 8.38 10.40 8.90
CA LEU A 105 8.66 11.78 9.33
C LEU A 105 8.05 12.82 8.37
N ARG A 106 8.17 12.61 7.05
CA ARG A 106 7.62 13.49 5.99
C ARG A 106 6.09 13.70 6.08
N TRP A 107 5.37 12.74 6.65
CA TRP A 107 3.90 12.71 6.66
C TRP A 107 3.32 12.62 8.08
N GLY A 108 4.14 12.79 9.12
CA GLY A 108 3.73 12.69 10.52
C GLY A 108 2.95 11.42 10.86
N SER A 109 3.25 10.29 10.21
CA SER A 109 2.47 9.05 10.34
C SER A 109 3.26 7.94 11.01
N LYS A 110 2.56 7.16 11.85
CA LYS A 110 3.01 5.86 12.34
C LYS A 110 2.25 4.77 11.60
N HIS A 111 2.93 3.69 11.28
CA HIS A 111 2.41 2.53 10.55
C HIS A 111 2.67 1.30 11.42
N ASN A 112 1.62 0.55 11.74
CA ASN A 112 1.70 -0.77 12.36
C ASN A 112 1.39 -1.81 11.29
N ILE A 113 2.39 -2.60 10.90
CA ILE A 113 2.42 -3.42 9.69
C ILE A 113 2.40 -4.88 10.12
N HIS A 114 1.46 -5.66 9.57
CA HIS A 114 1.24 -7.07 9.87
C HIS A 114 1.38 -7.84 8.56
N VAL A 115 2.33 -8.79 8.49
CA VAL A 115 2.29 -9.83 7.46
C VAL A 115 1.20 -10.82 7.90
N VAL A 116 0.04 -10.73 7.27
CA VAL A 116 -1.17 -11.48 7.65
C VAL A 116 -1.01 -12.94 7.27
N GLU A 117 -0.62 -13.18 6.02
CA GLU A 117 -0.54 -14.51 5.43
C GLU A 117 0.51 -14.51 4.32
N THR A 118 1.35 -15.53 4.25
CA THR A 118 2.28 -15.74 3.13
C THR A 118 2.73 -17.19 3.05
N ASN A 119 2.77 -17.73 1.84
CA ASN A 119 3.46 -18.99 1.55
C ASN A 119 4.92 -18.79 1.12
N TYR A 120 5.46 -17.57 1.25
CA TYR A 120 6.81 -17.10 0.92
C TYR A 120 7.21 -17.15 -0.56
N ASP A 121 6.74 -18.16 -1.31
CA ASP A 121 7.20 -18.48 -2.67
C ASP A 121 6.24 -18.02 -3.78
N GLU A 122 4.99 -17.70 -3.45
CA GLU A 122 3.98 -17.23 -4.41
C GLU A 122 3.48 -15.83 -4.06
N TYR A 123 2.92 -15.63 -2.85
CA TYR A 123 2.26 -14.38 -2.45
C TYR A 123 2.52 -13.98 -0.99
N ALA A 124 2.18 -12.73 -0.68
CA ALA A 124 2.01 -12.27 0.69
C ALA A 124 0.88 -11.25 0.80
N LEU A 125 0.07 -11.36 1.84
CA LEU A 125 -0.96 -10.42 2.23
C LEU A 125 -0.45 -9.60 3.42
N VAL A 126 -0.36 -8.28 3.25
CA VAL A 126 0.19 -7.36 4.26
C VAL A 126 -0.85 -6.31 4.60
N ALA A 127 -1.27 -6.28 5.86
CA ALA A 127 -2.17 -5.26 6.38
C ALA A 127 -1.38 -4.19 7.15
N THR A 128 -1.86 -2.95 7.13
CA THR A 128 -1.21 -1.84 7.82
C THR A 128 -2.24 -0.88 8.38
N GLN A 129 -2.21 -0.67 9.70
CA GLN A 129 -2.90 0.44 10.34
C GLN A 129 -1.99 1.67 10.32
N ILE A 130 -2.46 2.76 9.73
CA ILE A 130 -1.73 4.02 9.59
C ILE A 130 -2.41 5.06 10.48
N SER A 131 -1.68 5.64 11.44
CA SER A 131 -2.19 6.69 12.33
C SER A 131 -1.45 8.01 12.11
N LYS A 132 -2.21 9.12 12.18
CA LYS A 132 -1.76 10.52 12.06
C LYS A 132 -2.54 11.35 13.08
N GLY A 133 -2.09 12.59 13.34
CA GLY A 133 -2.86 13.53 14.18
C GLY A 133 -4.26 13.86 13.64
N THR A 134 -4.52 13.61 12.36
CA THR A 134 -5.82 13.82 11.70
C THR A 134 -6.71 12.57 11.67
N GLY A 135 -6.34 11.48 12.34
CA GLY A 135 -7.07 10.21 12.36
C GLY A 135 -6.26 9.01 11.86
N SER A 136 -6.95 7.87 11.74
CA SER A 136 -6.39 6.60 11.25
C SER A 136 -6.91 6.23 9.86
N SER A 137 -6.21 5.31 9.20
CA SER A 137 -6.63 4.68 7.96
C SER A 137 -6.04 3.28 7.86
N THR A 138 -6.76 2.38 7.20
CA THR A 138 -6.33 1.00 6.94
C THR A 138 -5.76 0.90 5.53
N MET A 139 -4.79 0.02 5.34
CA MET A 139 -4.22 -0.34 4.04
C MET A 139 -3.98 -1.85 3.98
N VAL A 140 -4.39 -2.49 2.90
CA VAL A 140 -4.07 -3.90 2.61
C VAL A 140 -3.31 -3.94 1.29
N LEU A 141 -2.20 -4.68 1.24
CA LEU A 141 -1.32 -4.81 0.09
C LEU A 141 -1.10 -6.29 -0.20
N LEU A 142 -1.41 -6.71 -1.43
CA LEU A 142 -1.14 -8.02 -1.96
C LEU A 142 0.16 -7.98 -2.78
N TYR A 143 1.14 -8.76 -2.36
CA TYR A 143 2.37 -9.03 -3.07
C TYR A 143 2.33 -10.38 -3.79
N SER A 144 3.01 -10.49 -4.94
CA SER A 144 3.32 -11.75 -5.63
C SER A 144 4.81 -11.83 -5.96
N ARG A 145 5.38 -13.04 -6.03
CA ARG A 145 6.74 -13.26 -6.54
C ARG A 145 6.84 -13.08 -8.06
N THR A 146 5.72 -13.16 -8.78
CA THR A 146 5.64 -12.85 -10.21
C THR A 146 4.72 -11.65 -10.46
N LYS A 147 4.55 -11.23 -11.71
CA LYS A 147 3.63 -10.13 -12.06
C LYS A 147 2.18 -10.57 -12.16
N GLU A 148 1.93 -11.87 -12.18
CA GLU A 148 0.60 -12.46 -12.29
C GLU A 148 0.32 -13.26 -11.01
N LEU A 149 -0.97 -13.50 -10.75
CA LEU A 149 -1.41 -14.27 -9.61
C LEU A 149 -2.79 -14.88 -9.93
N SER A 150 -3.10 -16.04 -9.33
CA SER A 150 -4.35 -16.74 -9.63
C SER A 150 -5.58 -15.94 -9.16
N PRO A 151 -6.74 -16.09 -9.85
CA PRO A 151 -7.98 -15.42 -9.44
C PRO A 151 -8.37 -15.70 -7.98
N GLU A 152 -8.13 -16.92 -7.48
CA GLU A 152 -8.31 -17.32 -6.09
C GLU A 152 -7.60 -16.39 -5.09
N ARG A 153 -6.33 -16.03 -5.37
CA ARG A 153 -5.54 -15.13 -4.51
C ARG A 153 -5.98 -13.67 -4.63
N LEU A 154 -6.51 -13.26 -5.79
CA LEU A 154 -7.11 -11.93 -5.96
C LEU A 154 -8.45 -11.83 -5.20
N GLU A 155 -9.24 -12.89 -5.21
CA GLU A 155 -10.49 -13.01 -4.44
C GLU A 155 -10.22 -13.01 -2.94
N MET A 156 -9.26 -13.82 -2.46
CA MET A 156 -8.76 -13.82 -1.09
C MET A 156 -8.34 -12.42 -0.61
N PHE A 157 -7.55 -11.68 -1.41
CA PHE A 157 -7.20 -10.28 -1.11
C PHE A 157 -8.42 -9.35 -1.04
N THR A 158 -9.38 -9.53 -1.94
CA THR A 158 -10.61 -8.72 -1.99
C THR A 158 -11.49 -8.98 -0.77
N GLN A 159 -11.68 -10.26 -0.42
CA GLN A 159 -12.46 -10.71 0.73
C GLN A 159 -11.84 -10.22 2.05
N PHE A 160 -10.55 -10.43 2.25
CA PHE A 160 -9.85 -9.92 3.43
C PHE A 160 -9.90 -8.39 3.51
N SER A 161 -9.79 -7.68 2.39
CA SER A 161 -9.92 -6.21 2.38
C SER A 161 -11.29 -5.74 2.89
N ARG A 162 -12.37 -6.46 2.54
CA ARG A 162 -13.74 -6.19 3.04
C ARG A 162 -13.87 -6.50 4.53
N GLU A 163 -13.24 -7.58 5.01
CA GLU A 163 -13.16 -7.92 6.44
C GLU A 163 -12.42 -6.84 7.25
N GLN A 164 -11.44 -6.16 6.63
CA GLN A 164 -10.79 -4.97 7.18
C GLN A 164 -11.62 -3.67 7.04
N GLY A 165 -12.89 -3.77 6.66
CA GLY A 165 -13.83 -2.66 6.54
C GLY A 165 -13.63 -1.76 5.31
N LEU A 166 -12.90 -2.22 4.29
CA LEU A 166 -12.68 -1.47 3.05
C LEU A 166 -13.76 -1.79 2.02
N THR A 167 -14.26 -0.77 1.32
CA THR A 167 -15.29 -0.92 0.28
C THR A 167 -14.68 -1.26 -1.09
N ASP A 168 -15.49 -1.76 -2.02
CA ASP A 168 -15.00 -2.20 -3.35
C ASP A 168 -14.35 -1.07 -4.18
N ASP A 169 -14.75 0.19 -3.99
CA ASP A 169 -14.09 1.36 -4.58
C ASP A 169 -12.73 1.70 -3.93
N GLU A 170 -12.56 1.31 -2.67
CA GLU A 170 -11.31 1.41 -1.92
C GLU A 170 -10.32 0.28 -2.23
N ILE A 171 -10.70 -0.72 -3.04
CA ILE A 171 -9.85 -1.83 -3.51
C ILE A 171 -9.38 -1.54 -4.95
N LEU A 172 -8.10 -1.81 -5.25
CA LEU A 172 -7.53 -1.68 -6.59
C LEU A 172 -6.58 -2.85 -6.91
N ILE A 173 -6.88 -3.60 -7.97
CA ILE A 173 -5.87 -4.43 -8.65
C ILE A 173 -4.99 -3.50 -9.50
N LEU A 174 -3.69 -3.54 -9.28
CA LEU A 174 -2.71 -2.59 -9.80
C LEU A 174 -2.33 -2.95 -11.24
N PRO A 175 -2.69 -2.14 -12.25
CA PRO A 175 -2.41 -2.49 -13.63
C PRO A 175 -0.91 -2.39 -13.95
N GLN A 176 -0.45 -3.25 -14.87
CA GLN A 176 0.94 -3.26 -15.32
C GLN A 176 1.30 -2.00 -16.13
N THR A 177 2.60 -1.72 -16.24
CA THR A 177 3.10 -0.66 -17.13
C THR A 177 3.22 -1.23 -18.53
N GLY A 178 2.25 -0.93 -19.40
CA GLY A 178 2.20 -1.41 -20.79
C GLY A 178 0.78 -1.65 -21.29
N GLU A 179 -0.14 -2.02 -20.40
CA GLU A 179 -1.55 -2.23 -20.74
C GLU A 179 -2.30 -0.88 -20.81
N ALA A 180 -2.23 -0.25 -21.98
CA ALA A 180 -3.29 0.65 -22.41
C ALA A 180 -4.54 -0.21 -22.68
N GLY A 181 -5.65 0.11 -22.01
CA GLY A 181 -6.79 -0.81 -21.91
C GLY A 181 -7.38 -1.23 -23.25
N SER A 182 -7.31 -2.53 -23.55
CA SER A 182 -8.09 -3.18 -24.61
C SER A 182 -9.51 -3.50 -24.11
N THR A 183 -10.28 -2.49 -23.72
CA THR A 183 -11.72 -2.67 -23.53
C THR A 183 -12.37 -2.95 -24.88
N GLY A 184 -13.01 -4.11 -24.98
CA GLY A 184 -13.32 -4.74 -26.25
C GLY A 184 -14.24 -3.92 -27.15
N ARG A 185 -13.80 -3.72 -28.40
CA ARG A 185 -14.69 -3.25 -29.47
C ARG A 185 -15.32 -4.48 -30.13
N VAL A 186 -16.56 -4.81 -29.73
CA VAL A 186 -17.40 -5.76 -30.47
C VAL A 186 -17.53 -5.24 -31.90
N SER A 187 -16.95 -5.96 -32.86
CA SER A 187 -16.99 -5.56 -34.27
C SER A 187 -18.30 -6.03 -34.88
N GLY A 188 -19.34 -5.23 -34.72
CA GLY A 188 -20.58 -5.34 -35.48
C GLY A 188 -20.35 -4.93 -36.93
N SER A 189 -20.38 -5.87 -37.86
CA SER A 189 -20.09 -5.65 -39.27
C SER A 189 -21.29 -5.13 -40.06
N ARG A 190 -21.36 -3.82 -40.37
CA ARG A 190 -22.07 -3.31 -41.57
C ARG A 190 -21.72 -1.84 -41.89
N GLY A 191 -21.67 -1.53 -43.19
CA GLY A 191 -21.96 -0.18 -43.71
C GLY A 191 -20.74 0.66 -44.08
N GLN A 192 -20.56 0.88 -45.39
CA GLN A 192 -19.78 2.00 -45.92
C GLN A 192 -20.58 3.30 -45.73
N ASP A 193 -19.92 4.43 -45.49
CA ASP A 193 -19.99 5.61 -46.37
C ASP A 193 -19.18 6.81 -45.83
N THR A 194 -18.53 7.51 -46.75
CA THR A 194 -17.96 8.87 -46.61
C THR A 194 -18.58 9.70 -47.75
N PRO A 195 -18.72 11.05 -47.68
CA PRO A 195 -17.67 11.97 -47.23
C PRO A 195 -18.16 13.24 -46.48
N GLY A 196 -17.22 14.12 -46.10
CA GLY A 196 -17.53 15.49 -45.67
C GLY A 196 -16.46 16.10 -44.76
N GLY A 197 -15.50 16.83 -45.33
CA GLY A 197 -14.44 17.48 -44.54
C GLY A 197 -14.85 18.84 -43.98
N LEU A 198 -14.44 19.14 -42.74
CA LEU A 198 -14.44 20.49 -42.18
C LEU A 198 -13.12 20.81 -41.49
N ARG A 199 -12.63 22.04 -41.73
CA ARG A 199 -11.45 22.60 -41.06
C ARG A 199 -11.77 22.94 -39.61
N GLY A 200 -10.81 22.75 -38.69
CA GLY A 200 -10.82 23.57 -37.48
C GLY A 200 -10.05 23.04 -36.26
N ARG A 201 -9.17 23.91 -35.75
CA ARG A 201 -8.76 24.05 -34.33
C ARG A 201 -7.99 22.88 -33.69
N ARG A 202 -6.67 23.07 -33.65
CA ARG A 202 -5.80 22.50 -32.61
C ARG A 202 -6.27 22.93 -31.20
N PRO A 203 -6.42 22.03 -30.23
CA PRO A 203 -6.55 22.41 -28.82
C PRO A 203 -5.23 22.98 -28.28
N SER A 204 -5.28 24.17 -27.70
CA SER A 204 -4.14 24.86 -27.12
C SER A 204 -3.90 24.40 -25.68
N TRP A 205 -2.99 23.45 -25.46
CA TRP A 205 -2.35 23.21 -24.14
C TRP A 205 -0.86 22.87 -24.27
N LEU A 206 -0.13 23.67 -25.07
CA LEU A 206 1.32 23.77 -24.95
C LEU A 206 1.64 24.92 -24.00
N VAL A 207 2.01 24.61 -22.76
CA VAL A 207 2.71 25.59 -21.90
C VAL A 207 4.21 25.45 -22.18
N PRO A 208 4.91 26.49 -22.65
CA PRO A 208 6.32 26.39 -22.99
C PRO A 208 7.21 26.06 -21.79
N ALA A 209 8.32 25.38 -22.04
CA ALA A 209 9.32 24.99 -21.03
C ALA A 209 10.16 26.16 -20.45
N SER A 210 9.66 27.41 -20.53
CA SER A 210 10.41 28.63 -20.22
C SER A 210 10.00 29.30 -18.90
N LEU A 211 9.32 28.58 -18.00
CA LEU A 211 8.80 29.15 -16.74
C LEU A 211 9.33 28.52 -15.44
N TRP A 212 10.02 27.38 -15.51
CA TRP A 212 10.63 26.72 -14.34
C TRP A 212 12.15 26.64 -14.49
N GLY A 213 12.79 27.82 -14.47
CA GLY A 213 14.25 27.95 -14.50
C GLY A 213 14.73 29.31 -14.01
N GLN A 214 15.69 29.29 -13.08
CA GLN A 214 16.50 30.41 -12.57
C GLN A 214 15.91 31.32 -11.46
N ARG A 215 16.26 30.98 -10.21
CA ARG A 215 17.19 31.81 -9.40
C ARG A 215 17.76 31.02 -8.20
N GLY A 216 19.03 30.65 -8.28
CA GLY A 216 19.95 30.73 -7.12
C GLY A 216 20.73 32.06 -7.22
N ALA A 217 21.43 32.56 -6.22
CA ALA A 217 21.60 32.14 -4.81
C ALA A 217 21.57 33.45 -3.94
N SER A 218 22.27 33.70 -2.82
CA SER A 218 23.29 33.02 -1.99
C SER A 218 23.41 33.76 -0.62
N HIS A 219 24.27 33.25 0.28
CA HIS A 219 24.84 33.90 1.48
C HIS A 219 24.00 33.94 2.78
N GLY A 220 24.67 33.66 3.91
CA GLY A 220 24.30 34.17 5.24
C GLY A 220 23.98 33.14 6.33
N VAL A 221 24.95 32.31 6.76
CA VAL A 221 24.84 31.57 8.02
C VAL A 221 25.51 32.38 9.15
N PRO A 222 24.79 32.82 10.20
CA PRO A 222 25.41 33.37 11.41
C PRO A 222 25.83 32.23 12.36
N PRO A 223 26.95 32.35 13.10
CA PRO A 223 27.43 31.31 14.00
C PRO A 223 26.64 31.22 15.31
N PHE A 224 26.49 29.99 15.83
CA PHE A 224 26.01 29.73 17.18
C PHE A 224 26.95 30.32 18.24
N ARG A 225 26.39 30.89 19.30
CA ARG A 225 27.13 31.35 20.49
C ARG A 225 26.71 30.51 21.71
N ILE A 226 27.66 29.79 22.29
CA ILE A 226 27.47 29.03 23.54
C ILE A 226 27.64 30.00 24.72
N PRO A 227 26.74 30.02 25.72
CA PRO A 227 26.98 30.73 26.96
C PRO A 227 27.94 29.92 27.85
N GLN A 228 29.09 30.49 28.17
CA GLN A 228 29.94 30.04 29.28
C GLN A 228 29.41 30.61 30.59
N GLY A 229 29.52 29.84 31.68
CA GLY A 229 29.10 30.26 33.01
C GLY A 229 30.11 31.17 33.72
N GLY A 230 29.59 31.91 34.70
CA GLY A 230 30.31 32.73 35.68
C GLY A 230 29.36 33.07 36.83
#